data_AF-A0A2D6X2C7-F1
#
_entry.id   AF-A0A2D6X2C7-F1
#
_cell.length_a   1.000
_cell.length_b   1.000
_cell.length_c   1.000
_cell.angle_alpha   90.00
_cell.angle_beta   90.00
_cell.angle_gamma   90.00
#
_symmetry.space_group_name_H-M   'P 1'
#
loop_
_entity.id
_entity.type
_entity.pdbx_description
1 polymer ?
#
loop_
_entity_poly.entity_id
_entity_poly.type
_entity_poly.pdbx_seq_one_letter_code
_entity_poly.pdbx_strand_id
1 'polypeptide(L)'
;MATTGQALRLAIPYLEQMPDGVYFDASMISGRLELSMQARTLADLGLLRDVLPVGVWKRTWRDYAGSWEYTMDCEELRARIYAVKENPAQCTAITETRVVSKKVATEWKDQEVEEEVIVGWNCGGHKEGEEELVGSE
;
A
#
# COMPACT_ATOMS: atom_id res chain seq x y z
N MET A 1 12.83 25.38 -3.36
CA MET A 1 11.49 24.78 -3.55
C MET A 1 11.46 24.20 -4.96
N ALA A 2 11.36 22.88 -5.09
CA ALA A 2 11.13 22.26 -6.39
C ALA A 2 9.72 22.66 -6.87
N THR A 3 9.58 23.00 -8.14
CA THR A 3 8.29 23.45 -8.72
C THR A 3 7.46 22.25 -9.13
N THR A 4 6.13 22.39 -9.17
CA THR A 4 5.19 21.37 -9.69
C THR A 4 5.60 20.86 -11.08
N GLY A 5 6.22 21.71 -11.91
CA GLY A 5 6.74 21.32 -13.23
C GLY A 5 7.95 20.37 -13.19
N GLN A 6 8.74 20.37 -12.12
CA GLN A 6 9.85 19.43 -11.94
C GLN A 6 9.35 18.03 -11.57
N ALA A 7 8.33 17.95 -10.71
CA ALA A 7 7.67 16.68 -10.34
C ALA A 7 7.13 15.97 -11.57
N LEU A 8 6.39 16.70 -12.40
CA LEU A 8 5.77 16.16 -13.60
C LEU A 8 6.84 15.65 -14.58
N ARG A 9 7.92 16.40 -14.80
CA ARG A 9 9.02 15.98 -15.69
C ARG A 9 9.68 14.68 -15.25
N LEU A 10 9.87 14.50 -13.94
CA LEU A 10 10.44 13.27 -13.39
C LEU A 10 9.43 12.11 -13.45
N ALA A 11 8.12 12.41 -13.39
CA ALA A 11 7.07 11.40 -13.42
C ALA A 11 6.78 10.87 -14.83
N ILE A 12 6.92 11.70 -15.88
CA ILE A 12 6.54 11.37 -17.26
C ILE A 12 6.99 9.98 -17.71
N PRO A 13 8.26 9.55 -17.56
CA PRO A 13 8.71 8.25 -18.04
C PRO A 13 7.96 7.06 -17.42
N TYR A 14 7.49 7.22 -16.17
CA TYR A 14 6.70 6.21 -15.48
C TYR A 14 5.23 6.28 -15.87
N LEU A 15 4.71 7.50 -16.09
CA LEU A 15 3.31 7.71 -16.49
C LEU A 15 3.03 7.20 -17.92
N GLU A 16 3.99 7.29 -18.82
CA GLU A 16 3.87 6.78 -20.19
C GLU A 16 3.79 5.24 -20.26
N GLN A 17 4.26 4.56 -19.21
CA GLN A 17 4.24 3.10 -19.11
C GLN A 17 3.11 2.60 -18.18
N MET A 18 2.38 3.51 -17.53
CA MET A 18 1.36 3.18 -16.54
C MET A 18 0.23 2.36 -17.18
N PRO A 19 -0.24 1.28 -16.54
CA PRO A 19 -1.39 0.53 -17.05
C PRO A 19 -2.66 1.39 -17.12
N ASP A 20 -3.47 1.14 -18.15
CA ASP A 20 -4.74 1.85 -18.35
C ASP A 20 -5.68 1.69 -17.14
N GLY A 21 -6.32 2.79 -16.74
CA GLY A 21 -7.32 2.80 -15.67
C GLY A 21 -6.76 2.80 -14.25
N VAL A 22 -5.44 2.85 -14.08
CA VAL A 22 -4.80 3.03 -12.77
C VAL A 22 -4.99 4.47 -12.27
N TYR A 23 -5.47 4.60 -11.03
CA TYR A 23 -5.42 5.88 -10.33
C TYR A 23 -4.01 6.12 -9.79
N PHE A 24 -3.46 7.30 -10.08
CA PHE A 24 -2.20 7.75 -9.51
C PHE A 24 -2.26 9.21 -9.05
N ASP A 25 -1.36 9.56 -8.13
CA ASP A 25 -1.06 10.91 -7.71
C ASP A 25 0.47 11.11 -7.67
N ALA A 26 0.92 12.29 -8.07
CA ALA A 26 2.34 12.63 -8.17
C ALA A 26 2.60 13.95 -7.46
N SER A 27 3.49 13.93 -6.46
CA SER A 27 3.82 15.11 -5.65
C SER A 27 5.32 15.22 -5.40
N MET A 28 5.78 16.40 -4.97
CA MET A 28 7.16 16.56 -4.48
C MET A 28 7.16 16.53 -2.96
N ILE A 29 7.84 15.55 -2.37
CA ILE A 29 7.99 15.44 -0.91
C ILE A 29 9.48 15.40 -0.58
N SER A 30 9.91 16.31 0.31
CA SER A 30 11.31 16.42 0.74
C SER A 30 12.31 16.55 -0.42
N GLY A 31 11.90 17.17 -1.54
CA GLY A 31 12.73 17.35 -2.72
C GLY A 31 12.79 16.16 -3.69
N ARG A 32 12.06 15.07 -3.41
CA ARG A 32 11.94 13.88 -4.27
C ARG A 32 10.56 13.79 -4.89
N LEU A 33 10.45 13.09 -6.02
CA LEU A 33 9.16 12.72 -6.58
C LEU A 33 8.54 11.64 -5.69
N GLU A 34 7.29 11.83 -5.25
CA GLU A 34 6.47 10.79 -4.66
C GLU A 34 5.37 10.40 -5.64
N LEU A 35 5.32 9.12 -6.02
CA LEU A 35 4.30 8.54 -6.88
C LEU A 35 3.42 7.60 -6.03
N SER A 36 2.16 7.98 -5.83
CA SER A 36 1.16 7.15 -5.15
C SER A 36 0.23 6.53 -6.17
N MET A 37 0.07 5.20 -6.16
CA MET A 37 -0.76 4.45 -7.10
C MET A 37 -1.71 3.52 -6.35
N GLN A 38 -2.91 3.33 -6.89
CA GLN A 38 -3.87 2.38 -6.34
C GLN A 38 -3.80 1.04 -7.09
N ALA A 39 -3.69 -0.05 -6.33
CA ALA A 39 -3.82 -1.42 -6.82
C ALA A 39 -4.96 -2.12 -6.07
N ARG A 40 -5.80 -2.88 -6.77
CA ARG A 40 -6.90 -3.63 -6.12
C ARG A 40 -6.53 -5.09 -5.90
N THR A 41 -5.68 -5.63 -6.76
CA THR A 41 -5.23 -7.03 -6.77
C THR A 41 -3.70 -7.12 -6.68
N LEU A 42 -3.18 -8.31 -6.37
CA LEU A 42 -1.75 -8.60 -6.46
C LEU A 42 -1.25 -8.57 -7.90
N ALA A 43 -2.12 -8.85 -8.89
CA ALA A 43 -1.79 -8.72 -10.30
C ALA A 43 -1.54 -7.25 -10.68
N ASP A 44 -2.42 -6.34 -10.24
CA ASP A 44 -2.24 -4.88 -10.43
C ASP A 44 -0.93 -4.41 -9.78
N LEU A 45 -0.65 -4.90 -8.56
CA LEU A 45 0.60 -4.62 -7.85
C LEU A 45 1.82 -5.04 -8.67
N GLY A 46 1.79 -6.24 -9.30
CA GLY A 46 2.86 -6.71 -10.17
C GLY A 46 3.09 -5.77 -11.35
N LEU A 47 2.03 -5.47 -12.11
CA LEU A 47 2.10 -4.55 -13.25
C LEU A 47 2.65 -3.17 -12.87
N LEU A 48 2.27 -2.66 -11.70
CA LEU A 48 2.74 -1.36 -11.22
C LEU A 48 4.19 -1.41 -10.74
N ARG A 49 4.66 -2.54 -10.21
CA ARG A 49 6.08 -2.70 -9.88
C ARG A 49 6.95 -2.75 -11.13
N ASP A 50 6.45 -3.34 -12.21
CA ASP A 50 7.20 -3.50 -13.46
C ASP A 50 7.48 -2.17 -14.17
N VAL A 51 6.65 -1.15 -13.96
CA VAL A 51 6.85 0.20 -14.54
C VAL A 51 7.75 1.09 -13.69
N LEU A 52 8.08 0.66 -12.48
CA LEU A 52 8.88 1.43 -11.53
C LEU A 52 10.33 0.94 -11.52
N PRO A 53 11.27 1.77 -11.05
CA PRO A 53 12.65 1.35 -10.88
C PRO A 53 12.76 0.08 -10.03
N VAL A 54 13.75 -0.75 -10.34
CA VAL A 54 14.10 -1.88 -9.48
C VAL A 54 14.56 -1.34 -8.13
N GLY A 55 13.90 -1.80 -7.08
CA GLY A 55 14.20 -1.38 -5.72
C GLY A 55 13.60 -2.33 -4.69
N VAL A 56 13.97 -2.07 -3.44
CA VAL A 56 13.46 -2.82 -2.31
C VAL A 56 12.07 -2.32 -1.97
N TRP A 57 11.10 -3.23 -1.96
CA TRP A 57 9.74 -2.95 -1.55
C TRP A 57 9.51 -3.35 -0.10
N LYS A 58 9.08 -2.39 0.71
CA LYS A 58 8.56 -2.61 2.06
C LYS A 58 7.05 -2.78 1.98
N ARG A 59 6.54 -3.82 2.62
CA ARG A 59 5.10 -4.09 2.74
C ARG A 59 4.61 -3.74 4.15
N THR A 60 3.42 -3.19 4.28
CA THR A 60 2.80 -2.85 5.57
C THR A 60 1.29 -3.03 5.49
N TRP A 61 0.70 -3.75 6.43
CA TRP A 61 -0.76 -3.78 6.57
C TRP A 61 -1.26 -2.48 7.20
N ARG A 62 -2.34 -1.91 6.63
CA ARG A 62 -2.98 -0.69 7.14
C ARG A 62 -4.35 -1.05 7.72
N ASP A 63 -4.42 -1.27 9.03
CA ASP A 63 -5.66 -1.68 9.73
C ASP A 63 -6.86 -0.78 9.40
N TYR A 64 -6.66 0.54 9.45
CA TYR A 64 -7.72 1.51 9.18
C TYR A 64 -8.27 1.44 7.75
N ALA A 65 -7.48 0.95 6.79
CA ALA A 65 -7.85 0.81 5.40
C ALA A 65 -8.23 -0.62 5.03
N GLY A 66 -7.97 -1.60 5.91
CA GLY A 66 -8.15 -3.02 5.63
C GLY A 66 -7.44 -3.46 4.35
N SER A 67 -6.21 -2.98 4.14
CA SER A 67 -5.45 -3.25 2.91
C SER A 67 -3.95 -3.17 3.14
N TRP A 68 -3.20 -3.81 2.24
CA TRP A 68 -1.76 -3.71 2.16
C TRP A 68 -1.33 -2.43 1.44
N GLU A 69 -0.19 -1.91 1.92
CA GLU A 69 0.56 -0.84 1.31
C GLU A 69 1.99 -1.31 1.04
N TYR A 70 2.48 -0.98 -0.14
CA TYR A 70 3.83 -1.30 -0.60
C TYR A 70 4.55 0.02 -0.87
N THR A 71 5.72 0.19 -0.29
CA THR A 71 6.53 1.40 -0.45
C THR A 71 7.93 1.06 -0.91
N MET A 72 8.46 1.87 -1.81
CA MET A 72 9.84 1.82 -2.26
C MET A 72 10.42 3.23 -2.14
N ASP A 73 11.65 3.31 -1.66
CA ASP A 73 12.36 4.58 -1.51
C ASP A 73 13.71 4.48 -2.21
N CYS A 74 13.91 5.37 -3.19
CA CYS A 74 15.13 5.55 -3.96
C CYS A 74 15.56 7.02 -3.89
N GLU A 75 16.77 7.32 -4.36
CA GLU A 75 17.38 8.66 -4.23
C GLU A 75 16.47 9.80 -4.76
N GLU A 76 15.81 9.57 -5.91
CA GLU A 76 14.99 10.58 -6.60
C GLU A 76 13.49 10.31 -6.56
N LEU A 77 13.09 9.09 -6.18
CA LEU A 77 11.71 8.59 -6.25
C LEU A 77 11.33 7.84 -4.97
N ARG A 78 10.17 8.20 -4.43
CA ARG A 78 9.43 7.39 -3.48
C ARG A 78 8.16 6.88 -4.15
N ALA A 79 8.00 5.56 -4.23
CA ALA A 79 6.78 4.97 -4.76
C ALA A 79 5.94 4.38 -3.63
N ARG A 80 4.62 4.54 -3.74
CA ARG A 80 3.64 3.96 -2.82
C ARG A 80 2.52 3.33 -3.62
N ILE A 81 2.32 2.03 -3.46
CA ILE A 81 1.19 1.29 -4.02
C ILE A 81 0.27 0.90 -2.85
N TYR A 82 -1.00 1.34 -2.88
CA TYR A 82 -1.92 1.17 -1.76
C TYR A 82 -3.26 0.54 -2.20
N ALA A 83 -4.06 0.16 -1.20
CA ALA A 83 -5.39 -0.46 -1.34
C ALA A 83 -5.39 -1.91 -1.85
N VAL A 84 -4.27 -2.63 -1.76
CA VAL A 84 -4.17 -4.03 -2.15
C VAL A 84 -4.87 -4.89 -1.09
N LYS A 85 -6.06 -5.41 -1.38
CA LYS A 85 -6.86 -6.19 -0.41
C LYS A 85 -6.47 -7.67 -0.34
N GLU A 86 -5.93 -8.19 -1.43
CA GLU A 86 -5.48 -9.57 -1.50
C GLU A 86 -4.27 -9.78 -0.58
N ASN A 87 -4.31 -10.85 0.21
CA ASN A 87 -3.18 -11.23 1.04
C ASN A 87 -2.11 -11.93 0.19
N PRO A 88 -0.82 -11.58 0.37
CA PRO A 88 0.27 -12.35 -0.21
C PRO A 88 0.19 -13.82 0.21
N ALA A 89 0.50 -14.74 -0.70
CA ALA A 89 0.36 -16.19 -0.46
C ALA A 89 1.17 -16.69 0.76
N GLN A 90 2.27 -16.01 1.08
CA GLN A 90 3.12 -16.32 2.24
C GLN A 90 2.61 -15.77 3.57
N CYS A 91 1.57 -14.92 3.55
CA CYS A 91 1.04 -14.24 4.73
C CYS A 91 -0.29 -14.85 5.20
N THR A 92 -0.32 -15.25 6.47
CA THR A 92 -1.51 -15.73 7.16
C THR A 92 -1.96 -14.70 8.18
N ALA A 93 -3.24 -14.34 8.16
CA ALA A 93 -3.83 -13.44 9.15
C ALA A 93 -3.85 -14.09 10.53
N ILE A 94 -3.47 -13.33 11.56
CA ILE A 94 -3.68 -13.67 12.96
C ILE A 94 -4.96 -12.96 13.40
N THR A 95 -5.99 -13.70 13.78
CA THR A 95 -7.27 -13.15 14.21
C THR A 95 -7.48 -13.31 15.72
N GLU A 96 -8.15 -12.34 16.33
CA GLU A 96 -8.66 -12.41 17.70
C GLU A 96 -10.12 -11.94 17.72
N THR A 97 -10.94 -12.53 18.58
CA THR A 97 -12.27 -12.00 18.87
C THR A 97 -12.12 -10.77 19.76
N ARG A 98 -12.59 -9.62 19.29
CA ARG A 98 -12.65 -8.38 20.08
C ARG A 98 -14.04 -7.79 20.04
N VAL A 99 -14.42 -7.16 21.15
CA VAL A 99 -15.62 -6.31 21.20
C VAL A 99 -15.27 -5.00 20.47
N VAL A 100 -15.92 -4.74 19.35
CA VAL A 100 -15.76 -3.52 18.55
C VAL A 100 -17.04 -2.70 18.57
N SER A 101 -16.88 -1.38 18.66
CA SER A 101 -18.00 -0.44 18.58
C SER A 101 -18.33 -0.14 17.13
N LYS A 102 -19.53 -0.53 16.68
CA LYS A 102 -20.00 -0.31 15.30
C LYS A 102 -21.20 0.64 15.28
N LYS A 103 -21.17 1.59 14.35
CA LYS A 103 -22.33 2.45 14.05
C LYS A 103 -23.38 1.66 13.28
N VAL A 104 -24.53 1.45 13.90
CA VAL A 104 -25.68 0.81 13.24
C VAL A 104 -26.47 1.89 12.49
N ALA A 105 -26.50 1.79 11.16
CA ALA A 105 -27.04 2.80 10.26
C ALA A 105 -28.51 3.16 10.52
N THR A 106 -29.28 2.27 11.16
CA THR A 106 -30.71 2.46 11.42
C THR A 106 -31.03 3.30 12.66
N GLU A 107 -30.09 3.48 13.61
CA GLU A 107 -30.41 4.12 14.89
C GLU A 107 -29.45 5.23 15.34
N TRP A 108 -28.37 5.55 14.59
CA TRP A 108 -27.30 6.45 15.07
C TRP A 108 -26.77 6.06 16.46
N LYS A 109 -26.83 4.77 16.79
CA LYS A 109 -26.30 4.21 18.02
C LYS A 109 -25.07 3.38 17.71
N ASP A 110 -24.09 3.49 18.60
CA ASP A 110 -22.94 2.61 18.65
C ASP A 110 -23.35 1.33 19.40
N GLN A 111 -23.14 0.18 18.78
CA GLN A 111 -23.37 -1.12 19.40
C GLN A 111 -22.03 -1.86 19.51
N GLU A 112 -21.78 -2.41 20.68
CA GLU A 112 -20.66 -3.32 20.92
C GLU A 112 -20.98 -4.71 20.36
N VAL A 113 -20.16 -5.19 19.44
CA VAL A 113 -20.31 -6.51 18.81
C VAL A 113 -18.99 -7.26 18.92
N GLU A 114 -19.03 -8.53 19.31
CA GLU A 114 -17.87 -9.42 19.23
C GLU A 114 -17.64 -9.82 17.78
N GLU A 115 -16.51 -9.41 17.20
CA GLU A 115 -16.12 -9.76 15.84
C GLU A 115 -14.67 -10.29 15.83
N GLU A 116 -14.38 -11.22 14.92
CA GLU A 116 -13.00 -11.59 14.62
C GLU A 116 -12.31 -10.44 13.89
N VAL A 117 -11.28 -9.89 14.50
CA VAL A 117 -10.46 -8.83 13.93
C VAL A 117 -9.06 -9.34 13.65
N ILE A 118 -8.47 -8.89 12.55
CA ILE A 118 -7.06 -9.14 12.24
C ILE A 118 -6.23 -8.30 13.21
N VAL A 119 -5.37 -8.96 13.98
CA VAL A 119 -4.47 -8.31 14.96
C VAL A 119 -3.01 -8.31 14.53
N GLY A 120 -2.73 -8.93 13.39
CA GLY A 120 -1.42 -8.91 12.73
C GLY A 120 -1.33 -9.98 11.65
N TRP A 121 -0.19 -10.02 10.99
CA TRP A 121 0.11 -11.02 9.96
C TRP A 121 1.36 -11.83 10.30
N ASN A 122 1.33 -13.13 9.96
CA ASN A 122 2.49 -14.00 9.97
C ASN A 122 2.91 -14.28 8.53
N CYS A 123 4.05 -13.74 8.10
CA CYS A 123 4.55 -13.85 6.73
C CYS A 123 5.78 -14.75 6.58
N GLY A 124 5.88 -15.84 7.35
CA GLY A 124 6.91 -16.88 7.13
C GLY A 124 8.23 -16.68 7.89
N GLY A 125 8.20 -16.07 9.07
CA GLY A 125 9.36 -15.98 9.97
C GLY A 125 9.58 -14.59 10.58
N HIS A 126 8.94 -13.57 10.01
CA HIS A 126 8.95 -12.21 10.52
C HIS A 126 7.56 -11.84 11.04
N LYS A 127 7.49 -11.39 12.29
CA LYS A 127 6.32 -10.69 12.80
C LYS A 127 6.37 -9.27 12.25
N GLU A 128 5.22 -8.69 11.87
CA GLU A 128 5.16 -7.30 11.40
C GLU A 128 5.86 -6.35 12.40
N GLY A 129 6.80 -5.55 11.89
CA GLY A 129 7.71 -4.69 12.67
C GLY A 129 9.17 -4.80 12.23
N GLU A 130 9.54 -5.84 11.50
CA GLU A 130 10.85 -6.02 10.86
C GLU A 130 10.77 -5.75 9.35
N GLU A 131 11.74 -5.00 8.80
CA GLU A 131 11.79 -4.64 7.38
C GLU A 131 11.92 -5.90 6.50
N GLU A 132 10.84 -6.25 5.78
CA GLU A 132 10.89 -7.30 4.77
C GLU A 132 11.34 -6.71 3.42
N LEU A 133 12.46 -7.23 2.89
CA LEU A 133 12.93 -6.93 1.54
C LEU A 133 12.18 -7.85 0.56
N VAL A 134 11.13 -7.35 -0.08
CA VAL A 134 10.51 -8.12 -1.18
C VAL A 134 11.32 -7.87 -2.44
N GLY A 135 12.20 -8.80 -2.79
CA GLY A 135 12.92 -8.81 -4.06
C GLY A 135 11.95 -8.84 -5.24
N SER A 136 12.30 -8.14 -6.32
CA SER A 136 11.69 -8.38 -7.63
C SER A 136 12.45 -9.55 -8.25
N GLU A 137 11.81 -10.71 -8.37
CA GLU A 137 12.33 -11.82 -9.21
C GLU A 137 12.03 -11.56 -10.68
#